data_AF-A0A7X2SVZ2-F1
#
_entry.id   AF-A0A7X2SVZ2-F1
#
_cell.length_a   1.000
_cell.length_b   1.000
_cell.length_c   1.000
_cell.angle_alpha   90.00
_cell.angle_beta   90.00
_cell.angle_gamma   90.00
#
_symmetry.space_group_name_H-M   'P 1'
#
loop_
_entity.id
_entity.type
_entity.pdbx_description
1 polymer ?
#
loop_
_entity_poly.entity_id
_entity_poly.type
_entity_poly.pdbx_seq_one_letter_code
_entity_poly.pdbx_strand_id
1 'polypeptide(L)' 'MYQDIIRSELNEAADTLNKFLSDEANIHAIQRAAVLLADSFKAGGKVLSCGNGGAHFD' A
#
# COMPACT_ATOMS: atom_id res chain seq x y z
N MET A 1 -0.90 25.98 -17.26
CA MET A 1 0.02 26.11 -16.10
C MET A 1 -0.39 25.19 -14.96
N TYR A 2 -1.46 25.43 -14.19
CA TYR A 2 -1.83 24.49 -13.12
C TYR A 2 -2.50 23.19 -13.61
N GLN A 3 -3.28 23.25 -14.70
CA GLN A 3 -3.92 22.05 -15.25
C GLN A 3 -2.91 20.99 -15.71
N ASP A 4 -1.74 21.43 -16.19
CA ASP A 4 -0.67 20.55 -16.64
C ASP A 4 0.00 19.84 -15.46
N ILE A 5 0.23 20.57 -14.36
CA ILE A 5 0.73 20.01 -13.09
C ILE A 5 -0.28 19.00 -12.55
N ILE A 6 -1.56 19.35 -12.46
CA ILE A 6 -2.61 18.44 -11.98
C ILE A 6 -2.62 17.15 -12.81
N ARG A 7 -2.54 17.26 -14.14
CA ARG A 7 -2.50 16.07 -15.02
C ARG A 7 -1.21 15.27 -14.84
N SER A 8 -0.08 15.93 -14.62
CA SER A 8 1.21 15.28 -14.40
C SER A 8 1.20 14.41 -13.14
N GLU A 9 0.76 14.96 -12.00
CA GLU A 9 0.73 14.22 -10.73
C GLU A 9 -0.23 13.01 -10.79
N LEU A 10 -1.37 13.16 -11.48
CA LEU A 10 -2.32 12.05 -11.68
C LEU A 10 -1.71 10.95 -12.56
N ASN A 11 -0.96 11.32 -13.60
CA ASN A 11 -0.26 10.35 -14.45
C ASN A 11 0.88 9.67 -13.70
N GLU A 12 1.63 10.39 -12.86
CA GLU A 12 2.69 9.81 -12.03
C GLU A 12 2.13 8.78 -11.03
N ALA A 13 0.98 9.06 -10.41
CA ALA A 13 0.29 8.12 -9.54
C ALA A 13 -0.17 6.86 -10.30
N ALA A 14 -0.71 7.03 -11.51
CA ALA A 14 -1.13 5.92 -12.36
C ALA A 14 0.06 5.04 -12.80
N ASP A 15 1.18 5.66 -13.18
CA ASP A 15 2.40 4.95 -13.55
C ASP A 15 3.01 4.21 -12.36
N THR A 16 2.98 4.81 -11.17
CA THR A 16 3.44 4.17 -9.93
C THR A 16 2.60 2.94 -9.61
N LEU A 17 1.27 3.04 -9.74
CA LEU A 17 0.37 1.91 -9.57
C LEU A 17 0.64 0.80 -10.59
N ASN A 18 0.80 1.15 -11.87
CA ASN A 18 1.09 0.18 -12.93
C ASN A 18 2.40 -0.57 -12.68
N LYS A 19 3.47 0.14 -12.27
CA LYS A 19 4.75 -0.47 -11.91
C LYS A 19 4.59 -1.42 -10.72
N PHE A 20 3.90 -0.99 -9.67
CA PHE A 20 3.66 -1.81 -8.48
C PHE A 20 2.90 -3.10 -8.81
N LEU A 21 1.84 -3.00 -9.63
CA LEU A 21 1.03 -4.15 -10.07
C LEU A 21 1.79 -5.11 -10.98
N SER A 22 2.71 -4.61 -11.82
CA SER A 22 3.47 -5.43 -12.75
C SER A 22 4.56 -6.30 -12.09
N ASP A 23 4.88 -6.03 -10.83
CA ASP A 23 5.82 -6.82 -10.05
C ASP A 23 5.07 -7.85 -9.18
N GLU A 24 5.07 -9.11 -9.63
CA GLU A 24 4.45 -10.23 -8.93
C GLU A 24 4.95 -10.40 -7.47
N ALA A 25 6.18 -9.96 -7.16
CA ALA A 25 6.69 -10.01 -5.81
C ALA A 25 5.85 -9.13 -4.85
N ASN A 26 5.31 -8.01 -5.33
CA ASN A 26 4.42 -7.14 -4.56
C ASN A 26 3.09 -7.82 -4.27
N ILE A 27 2.48 -8.50 -5.25
CA ILE A 27 1.24 -9.25 -5.08
C ILE A 27 1.44 -10.38 -4.07
N HIS A 28 2.54 -11.12 -4.18
CA HIS A 28 2.89 -12.16 -3.22
C HIS A 28 3.15 -11.59 -1.82
N ALA A 29 3.78 -10.42 -1.70
CA ALA A 29 4.02 -9.78 -0.41
C ALA A 29 2.70 -9.38 0.27
N ILE A 30 1.76 -8.80 -0.47
CA ILE A 30 0.42 -8.47 0.01
C ILE A 30 -0.29 -9.72 0.53
N GLN A 31 -0.30 -10.81 -0.26
CA GLN A 31 -0.91 -12.07 0.16
C GLN A 31 -0.30 -12.61 1.45
N ARG A 32 1.03 -12.64 1.56
CA ARG A 32 1.71 -13.12 2.77
C ARG A 32 1.38 -12.28 4.00
N ALA A 33 1.36 -10.95 3.86
CA ALA A 33 0.98 -10.06 4.95
C ALA A 33 -0.46 -10.31 5.42
N ALA A 34 -1.40 -10.45 4.49
CA ALA A 34 -2.81 -10.73 4.80
C ALA A 34 -2.98 -12.08 5.52
N VAL A 35 -2.32 -13.14 5.04
CA VAL A 35 -2.36 -14.47 5.68
C VAL A 35 -1.78 -14.41 7.09
N LEU A 36 -0.62 -13.76 7.28
CA LEU A 36 0.01 -13.62 8.59
C LEU A 36 -0.91 -12.92 9.60
N LEU A 37 -1.54 -11.81 9.20
CA LEU A 37 -2.47 -11.08 10.06
C LEU A 37 -3.70 -11.91 10.40
N ALA A 38 -4.29 -12.58 9.40
CA ALA A 38 -5.46 -13.44 9.60
C ALA A 38 -5.16 -14.59 10.58
N ASP A 39 -4.00 -15.23 10.45
CA ASP A 39 -3.60 -16.33 11.32
C ASP A 39 -3.29 -15.84 12.75
N SER A 40 -2.69 -14.65 12.90
CA SER A 40 -2.54 -14.00 14.20
C SER A 40 -3.89 -13.78 14.87
N PHE A 41 -4.90 -13.26 14.16
CA PHE A 41 -6.23 -13.05 14.72
C PHE A 41 -6.94 -14.36 15.09
N LYS A 42 -6.84 -15.41 14.25
CA LYS A 42 -7.40 -16.74 14.57
C LYS A 42 -6.77 -17.34 15.83
N ALA A 43 -5.50 -17.04 16.10
CA ALA A 43 -4.80 -17.45 17.31
C ALA A 43 -5.10 -16.55 18.54
N GLY A 44 -6.02 -15.60 18.44
CA GLY A 44 -6.34 -14.65 19.51
C GLY A 44 -5.30 -13.52 19.68
N GLY A 45 -4.42 -13.36 18.70
CA GLY A 45 -3.44 -12.29 18.61
C GLY A 45 -4.05 -10.95 18.19
N LYS A 46 -3.21 -9.92 18.12
CA LYS A 46 -3.57 -8.57 17.66
C LYS A 46 -2.46 -7.98 16.81
N VAL A 47 -2.79 -7.00 15.97
CA VAL A 47 -1.84 -6.20 15.20
C VAL A 47 -1.67 -4.83 15.86
N LEU A 48 -0.44 -4.32 15.87
CA LEU A 48 -0.13 -2.96 16.27
C LEU A 48 0.59 -2.30 15.10
N SER A 49 0.03 -1.20 14.58
CA SER A 49 0.62 -0.40 13.51
C SER A 49 1.21 0.89 14.08
N CYS A 50 2.34 1.35 13.54
CA CYS A 50 2.93 2.64 13.85
C CYS A 50 3.51 3.29 12.58
N GLY A 51 3.52 4.62 12.55
CA GLY A 51 3.95 5.42 11.39
C GLY A 51 4.09 6.89 11.79
N ASN A 52 4.87 7.63 11.00
CA ASN A 52 5.17 9.05 11.24
C ASN A 52 4.62 9.93 10.10
N GLY A 53 4.24 11.17 10.41
CA GLY A 53 3.76 12.13 9.41
C GLY A 53 2.49 11.63 8.71
N GLY A 54 2.42 11.75 7.38
CA GLY A 54 1.27 11.29 6.59
C GLY A 54 1.04 9.76 6.59
N ALA A 55 1.97 8.97 7.14
CA ALA A 55 1.82 7.54 7.35
C ALA A 55 1.22 7.20 8.74
N HIS A 56 1.04 8.19 9.60
CA HIS A 56 0.22 8.04 10.81
C HIS A 56 -1.25 7.99 10.39
N PHE A 57 -1.97 6.97 10.84
CA PHE A 57 -3.42 6.91 10.73
C PHE A 57 -4.02 7.62 11.97
N ASP A 58 -4.71 8.73 11.76
CA ASP A 58 -5.74 9.21 12.71
C ASP A 58 -6.97 8.30 12.63
#